data_AF-J9D700-F1
#
_entry.id   AF-J9D700-F1
#
_cell.length_a   1.000
_cell.length_b   1.000
_cell.length_c   1.000
_cell.angle_alpha   90.00
_cell.angle_beta   90.00
_cell.angle_gamma   90.00
#
_symmetry.space_group_name_H-M   'P 1'
#
loop_
_entity.id
_entity.type
_entity.pdbx_description
1 polymer ?
#
loop_
_entity_poly.entity_id
_entity_poly.type
_entity_poly.pdbx_seq_one_letter_code
_entity_poly.pdbx_strand_id
1 'polypeptide(L)'
;MVQKQLLKLVDILKLCKKQPIIFQRIYSHLMWVCSTEYKSITIDGVDKLSAIILHGVTKTKITDKNLEMYIFKVLNYAKRRKKINIDLQFQLSIIICYFLNIESKYHNNSISFDLFKCVFRGNTYLDGLIVNYINKGSLKSFFQLSEKGNILCTLEDELTKISHKSDLNDFCKLKILPNYIMHEIKPITLKKTHCELFILNILESFCFYSKFVKRSENIKIILPKQKDFINVLESFLNKNLKTCETPQKNLAAIDLYMPDFSVLSSIERFVGASVDKEKTKKYL
;
A
#
# COMPACT_ATOMS: atom_id res chain seq x y z
N MET A 1 3.28 -13.17 -28.29
CA MET A 1 3.98 -13.98 -27.25
C MET A 1 4.03 -13.26 -25.91
N VAL A 2 4.42 -11.97 -25.90
CA VAL A 2 4.49 -11.08 -24.73
C VAL A 2 3.17 -10.92 -23.94
N GLN A 3 2.06 -10.62 -24.62
CA GLN A 3 0.75 -10.47 -23.95
C GLN A 3 0.33 -11.74 -23.20
N LYS A 4 0.70 -12.93 -23.71
CA LYS A 4 0.43 -14.20 -23.03
C LYS A 4 1.22 -14.35 -21.72
N GLN A 5 2.44 -13.80 -21.62
CA GLN A 5 3.24 -13.82 -20.40
C GLN A 5 2.69 -12.86 -19.35
N LEU A 6 2.27 -11.66 -19.77
CA LEU A 6 1.59 -10.70 -18.90
C LEU A 6 0.28 -11.27 -18.34
N LEU A 7 -0.54 -11.89 -19.19
CA LEU A 7 -1.78 -12.53 -18.75
C LEU A 7 -1.52 -13.68 -17.77
N LYS A 8 -0.46 -14.48 -17.98
CA LYS A 8 -0.04 -15.48 -17.00
C LYS A 8 0.33 -14.87 -15.64
N LEU A 9 1.03 -13.74 -15.62
CA LEU A 9 1.35 -13.04 -14.36
C LEU A 9 0.10 -12.48 -13.68
N VAL A 10 -0.85 -11.98 -14.46
CA VAL A 10 -2.16 -11.54 -13.94
C VAL A 10 -2.95 -12.72 -13.37
N ASP A 11 -2.89 -13.89 -13.99
CA ASP A 11 -3.51 -15.11 -13.46
C ASP A 11 -2.83 -15.58 -12.18
N ILE A 12 -1.49 -15.54 -12.11
CA ILE A 12 -0.74 -15.81 -10.87
C ILE A 12 -1.16 -14.84 -9.76
N LEU A 13 -1.30 -13.53 -10.06
CA LEU A 13 -1.78 -12.53 -9.09
C LEU A 13 -3.14 -12.91 -8.51
N LYS A 14 -4.06 -13.43 -9.33
CA LYS A 14 -5.39 -13.88 -8.88
C LYS A 14 -5.31 -15.08 -7.93
N LEU A 15 -4.29 -15.93 -8.05
CA LEU A 15 -4.07 -17.05 -7.13
C LEU A 15 -3.61 -16.56 -5.74
N CYS A 16 -2.98 -15.39 -5.65
CA CYS A 16 -2.49 -14.81 -4.40
C CYS A 16 -3.58 -14.23 -3.49
N LYS A 17 -4.86 -14.55 -3.71
CA LYS A 17 -6.00 -13.97 -2.97
C LYS A 17 -5.92 -14.09 -1.45
N LYS A 18 -5.28 -15.16 -0.95
CA LYS A 18 -5.07 -15.40 0.49
C LYS A 18 -3.71 -14.93 1.00
N GLN A 19 -2.86 -14.37 0.13
CA GLN A 19 -1.47 -14.02 0.40
C GLN A 19 -1.21 -12.55 0.04
N PRO A 20 -1.66 -11.59 0.87
CA PRO A 20 -1.63 -10.17 0.55
C PRO A 20 -0.21 -9.62 0.28
N ILE A 21 0.80 -10.16 0.96
CA ILE A 21 2.20 -9.75 0.81
C ILE A 21 2.74 -10.16 -0.55
N ILE A 22 2.46 -11.41 -0.96
CA ILE A 22 2.90 -11.95 -2.25
C ILE A 22 2.18 -11.22 -3.37
N PHE A 23 0.87 -11.01 -3.23
CA PHE A 23 0.11 -10.16 -4.14
C PHE A 23 0.80 -8.80 -4.33
N GLN A 24 1.12 -8.09 -3.24
CA GLN A 24 1.73 -6.77 -3.32
C GLN A 24 3.09 -6.81 -4.05
N ARG A 25 3.94 -7.79 -3.74
CA ARG A 25 5.26 -7.95 -4.37
C ARG A 25 5.15 -8.22 -5.87
N ILE A 26 4.32 -9.18 -6.26
CA ILE A 26 4.12 -9.52 -7.67
C ILE A 26 3.48 -8.34 -8.41
N TYR A 27 2.54 -7.62 -7.79
CA TYR A 27 1.89 -6.46 -8.40
C TYR A 27 2.91 -5.33 -8.64
N SER A 28 3.77 -5.04 -7.65
CA SER A 28 4.85 -4.07 -7.79
C SER A 28 5.87 -4.48 -8.86
N HIS A 29 6.22 -5.77 -8.93
CA HIS A 29 7.10 -6.28 -9.98
C HIS A 29 6.46 -6.15 -11.37
N LEU A 30 5.17 -6.52 -11.51
CA LEU A 30 4.41 -6.37 -12.74
C LEU A 30 4.37 -4.90 -13.19
N MET A 31 4.18 -3.96 -12.26
CA MET A 31 4.26 -2.53 -12.55
C MET A 31 5.63 -2.12 -13.07
N TRP A 32 6.71 -2.57 -12.43
CA TRP A 32 8.07 -2.27 -12.87
C TRP A 32 8.28 -2.78 -14.30
N VAL A 33 7.98 -4.05 -14.55
CA VAL A 33 8.07 -4.70 -15.87
C VAL A 33 7.26 -3.95 -16.92
N CYS A 34 6.01 -3.60 -16.64
CA CYS A 34 5.17 -2.82 -17.55
C CYS A 34 5.74 -1.41 -17.79
N SER A 35 6.36 -0.79 -16.80
CA SER A 35 6.89 0.57 -16.92
C SER A 35 8.17 0.67 -17.75
N THR A 36 8.98 -0.40 -17.78
CA THR A 36 10.30 -0.48 -18.42
C THR A 36 10.25 -1.20 -19.77
N GLU A 37 9.52 -2.31 -19.86
CA GLU A 37 9.52 -3.20 -21.02
C GLU A 37 8.28 -3.03 -21.91
N TYR A 38 7.11 -2.67 -21.35
CA TYR A 38 5.82 -2.71 -22.07
C TYR A 38 5.08 -1.38 -22.08
N LYS A 39 5.40 -0.51 -23.05
CA LYS A 39 4.82 0.85 -23.15
C LYS A 39 3.32 0.87 -23.51
N SER A 40 2.80 -0.16 -24.17
CA SER A 40 1.36 -0.30 -24.44
C SER A 40 0.93 -1.77 -24.39
N ILE A 41 -0.22 -2.02 -23.75
CA ILE A 41 -0.85 -3.34 -23.66
C ILE A 41 -2.29 -3.17 -24.15
N THR A 42 -2.72 -4.03 -25.08
CA THR A 42 -4.12 -4.10 -25.51
C THR A 42 -4.94 -4.86 -24.46
N ILE A 43 -6.06 -4.27 -24.02
CA ILE A 43 -6.89 -4.76 -22.90
C ILE A 43 -8.18 -5.41 -23.43
N ASP A 44 -8.24 -5.70 -24.73
CA ASP A 44 -9.41 -6.32 -25.33
C ASP A 44 -9.53 -7.81 -24.96
N GLY A 45 -10.74 -8.23 -24.61
CA GLY A 45 -11.07 -9.64 -24.37
C GLY A 45 -10.64 -10.21 -23.00
N VAL A 46 -10.20 -9.37 -22.05
CA VAL A 46 -9.89 -9.82 -20.68
C VAL A 46 -11.04 -9.60 -19.70
N ASP A 47 -11.09 -10.42 -18.64
CA ASP A 47 -12.06 -10.22 -17.56
C ASP A 47 -11.85 -8.87 -16.84
N LYS A 48 -12.90 -8.36 -16.19
CA LYS A 48 -12.88 -7.01 -15.59
C LYS A 48 -11.84 -6.85 -14.48
N LEU A 49 -11.53 -7.90 -13.74
CA LEU A 49 -10.53 -7.81 -12.66
C LEU A 49 -9.11 -7.77 -13.25
N SER A 50 -8.85 -8.59 -14.27
CA SER A 50 -7.61 -8.50 -15.07
C SER A 50 -7.44 -7.13 -15.70
N ALA A 51 -8.51 -6.57 -16.26
CA ALA A 51 -8.47 -5.24 -16.84
C ALA A 51 -8.07 -4.18 -15.81
N ILE A 52 -8.64 -4.21 -14.60
CA ILE A 52 -8.23 -3.29 -13.51
C ILE A 52 -6.74 -3.45 -13.17
N ILE A 53 -6.25 -4.69 -13.04
CA ILE A 53 -4.82 -4.95 -12.76
C ILE A 53 -3.97 -4.35 -13.87
N LEU A 54 -4.27 -4.69 -15.14
CA LEU A 54 -3.52 -4.22 -16.30
C LEU A 54 -3.51 -2.70 -16.37
N HIS A 55 -4.67 -2.05 -16.27
CA HIS A 55 -4.75 -0.58 -16.24
C HIS A 55 -3.96 0.02 -15.07
N GLY A 56 -3.94 -0.64 -13.91
CA GLY A 56 -3.21 -0.16 -12.74
C GLY A 56 -1.70 -0.35 -12.79
N VAL A 57 -1.18 -1.18 -13.71
CA VAL A 57 0.26 -1.40 -13.92
C VAL A 57 0.80 -0.74 -15.19
N THR A 58 -0.08 -0.41 -16.14
CA THR A 58 0.28 0.24 -17.40
C THR A 58 0.24 1.75 -17.33
N LYS A 59 1.04 2.40 -18.17
CA LYS A 59 1.02 3.87 -18.34
C LYS A 59 -0.16 4.37 -19.21
N THR A 60 -1.12 3.54 -19.60
CA THR A 60 -2.27 3.96 -20.41
C THR A 60 -3.26 4.74 -19.53
N LYS A 61 -3.34 6.05 -19.77
CA LYS A 61 -4.01 7.05 -18.92
C LYS A 61 -5.39 7.45 -19.48
N ILE A 62 -6.29 6.48 -19.59
CA ILE A 62 -7.67 6.72 -20.06
C ILE A 62 -8.64 6.23 -18.99
N THR A 63 -9.65 7.04 -18.69
CA THR A 63 -10.79 6.66 -17.87
C THR A 63 -11.65 5.66 -18.63
N ASP A 64 -11.75 4.44 -18.12
CA ASP A 64 -12.63 3.40 -18.69
C ASP A 64 -13.94 3.35 -17.89
N LYS A 65 -15.01 3.90 -18.45
CA LYS A 65 -16.36 3.90 -17.86
C LYS A 65 -16.85 2.49 -17.52
N ASN A 66 -16.48 1.48 -18.28
CA ASN A 66 -16.90 0.10 -18.01
C ASN A 66 -16.20 -0.46 -16.77
N LEU A 67 -14.95 -0.07 -16.52
CA LEU A 67 -14.24 -0.43 -15.29
C LEU A 67 -14.82 0.34 -14.10
N GLU A 68 -15.11 1.63 -14.25
CA GLU A 68 -15.77 2.41 -13.20
C GLU A 68 -17.10 1.78 -12.80
N MET A 69 -17.95 1.40 -13.77
CA MET A 69 -19.22 0.70 -13.48
C MET A 69 -19.01 -0.62 -12.75
N TYR A 70 -17.97 -1.39 -13.09
CA TYR A 70 -17.64 -2.62 -12.39
C TYR A 70 -17.18 -2.34 -10.95
N ILE A 71 -16.31 -1.34 -10.75
CA ILE A 71 -15.86 -0.92 -9.42
C ILE A 71 -17.05 -0.49 -8.57
N PHE A 72 -17.98 0.31 -9.11
CA PHE A 72 -19.21 0.68 -8.41
C PHE A 72 -20.05 -0.53 -8.00
N LYS A 73 -20.16 -1.55 -8.86
CA LYS A 73 -20.86 -2.80 -8.51
C LYS A 73 -20.19 -3.50 -7.33
N VAL A 74 -18.85 -3.62 -7.33
CA VAL A 74 -18.09 -4.21 -6.22
C VAL A 74 -18.28 -3.41 -4.93
N LEU A 75 -18.20 -2.07 -4.99
CA LEU A 75 -18.40 -1.20 -3.83
C LEU A 75 -19.83 -1.27 -3.28
N ASN A 76 -20.85 -1.23 -4.15
CA ASN A 76 -22.23 -1.38 -3.73
C ASN A 76 -22.49 -2.75 -3.08
N TYR A 77 -21.86 -3.79 -3.59
CA TYR A 77 -21.89 -5.11 -2.97
C TYR A 77 -21.21 -5.12 -1.59
N ALA A 78 -20.06 -4.45 -1.45
CA ALA A 78 -19.34 -4.31 -0.19
C ALA A 78 -20.17 -3.57 0.88
N LYS A 79 -20.80 -2.44 0.52
CA LYS A 79 -21.65 -1.64 1.43
C LYS A 79 -22.76 -2.44 2.10
N ARG A 80 -23.31 -3.44 1.39
CA ARG A 80 -24.43 -4.26 1.86
C ARG A 80 -24.00 -5.39 2.80
N ARG A 81 -22.70 -5.63 2.95
CA ARG A 81 -22.17 -6.75 3.73
C ARG A 81 -21.70 -6.27 5.11
N LYS A 82 -22.08 -7.02 6.16
CA LYS A 82 -21.59 -6.79 7.53
C LYS A 82 -20.13 -7.20 7.73
N LYS A 83 -19.63 -8.15 6.93
CA LYS A 83 -18.25 -8.66 6.98
C LYS A 83 -17.70 -8.81 5.57
N ILE A 84 -16.44 -8.40 5.38
CA ILE A 84 -15.71 -8.56 4.13
C ILE A 84 -15.12 -9.97 4.10
N ASN A 85 -15.51 -10.78 3.12
CA ASN A 85 -14.93 -12.11 2.91
C ASN A 85 -13.61 -12.00 2.12
N ILE A 86 -12.88 -13.11 1.99
CA ILE A 86 -11.53 -13.10 1.39
C ILE A 86 -11.53 -12.69 -0.08
N ASP A 87 -12.54 -13.10 -0.85
CA ASP A 87 -12.65 -12.76 -2.28
C ASP A 87 -12.96 -11.27 -2.47
N LEU A 88 -13.86 -10.70 -1.65
CA LEU A 88 -14.16 -9.27 -1.66
C LEU A 88 -12.96 -8.46 -1.17
N GLN A 89 -12.26 -8.91 -0.13
CA GLN A 89 -11.01 -8.29 0.34
C GLN A 89 -9.99 -8.24 -0.80
N PHE A 90 -9.82 -9.32 -1.54
CA PHE A 90 -8.90 -9.38 -2.67
C PHE A 90 -9.30 -8.42 -3.79
N GLN A 91 -10.59 -8.38 -4.17
CA GLN A 91 -11.11 -7.44 -5.16
C GLN A 91 -10.89 -5.97 -4.74
N LEU A 92 -11.17 -5.63 -3.47
CA LEU A 92 -10.93 -4.30 -2.93
C LEU A 92 -9.44 -3.96 -2.92
N SER A 93 -8.57 -4.92 -2.63
CA SER A 93 -7.11 -4.73 -2.66
C SER A 93 -6.62 -4.35 -4.06
N ILE A 94 -7.09 -5.06 -5.09
CA ILE A 94 -6.80 -4.76 -6.49
C ILE A 94 -7.28 -3.35 -6.86
N ILE A 95 -8.51 -3.00 -6.46
CA ILE A 95 -9.08 -1.67 -6.72
C ILE A 95 -8.23 -0.57 -6.05
N ILE A 96 -7.85 -0.73 -4.78
CA ILE A 96 -7.00 0.26 -4.10
C ILE A 96 -5.62 0.35 -4.77
N CYS A 97 -5.02 -0.78 -5.15
CA CYS A 97 -3.77 -0.81 -5.91
C CYS A 97 -3.88 -0.10 -7.26
N TYR A 98 -5.01 -0.21 -7.96
CA TYR A 98 -5.27 0.56 -9.17
C TYR A 98 -5.27 2.08 -8.87
N PHE A 99 -6.04 2.54 -7.88
CA PHE A 99 -6.10 3.95 -7.49
C PHE A 99 -4.77 4.52 -6.97
N LEU A 100 -3.96 3.70 -6.32
CA LEU A 100 -2.62 4.06 -5.88
C LEU A 100 -1.69 4.42 -7.05
N ASN A 101 -1.91 3.85 -8.23
CA ASN A 101 -0.94 3.90 -9.32
C ASN A 101 -1.36 4.78 -10.51
N ILE A 102 -2.64 5.12 -10.60
CA ILE A 102 -3.11 6.13 -11.57
C ILE A 102 -2.92 7.56 -11.03
N GLU A 103 -2.75 8.53 -11.92
CA GLU A 103 -2.68 9.95 -11.55
C GLU A 103 -4.01 10.44 -10.96
N SER A 104 -3.94 11.36 -9.99
CA SER A 104 -5.11 11.90 -9.26
C SER A 104 -6.16 12.53 -10.17
N LYS A 105 -5.74 13.12 -11.30
CA LYS A 105 -6.67 13.72 -12.29
C LYS A 105 -7.60 12.72 -12.97
N TYR A 106 -7.27 11.42 -12.93
CA TYR A 106 -8.14 10.35 -13.46
C TYR A 106 -8.94 9.64 -12.37
N HIS A 107 -8.87 10.10 -11.12
CA HIS A 107 -9.64 9.49 -10.04
C HIS A 107 -11.10 9.92 -10.18
N ASN A 108 -12.00 8.95 -10.21
CA ASN A 108 -13.41 9.23 -9.97
C ASN A 108 -13.63 9.46 -8.47
N ASN A 109 -13.87 10.71 -8.12
CA ASN A 109 -14.00 11.17 -6.73
C ASN A 109 -15.10 10.43 -5.95
N SER A 110 -16.22 10.11 -6.60
CA SER A 110 -17.32 9.35 -5.98
C SER A 110 -16.87 7.94 -5.63
N ILE A 111 -16.09 7.30 -6.52
CA ILE A 111 -15.51 5.98 -6.25
C ILE A 111 -14.52 6.07 -5.09
N SER A 112 -13.66 7.09 -5.03
CA SER A 112 -12.70 7.26 -3.93
C SER A 112 -13.38 7.38 -2.57
N PHE A 113 -14.48 8.15 -2.48
CA PHE A 113 -15.27 8.27 -1.26
C PHE A 113 -15.94 6.96 -0.86
N ASP A 114 -16.56 6.29 -1.81
CA ASP A 114 -17.22 5.02 -1.55
C ASP A 114 -16.21 3.95 -1.13
N LEU A 115 -15.05 3.90 -1.79
CA LEU A 115 -13.96 2.99 -1.46
C LEU A 115 -13.48 3.23 -0.02
N PHE A 116 -13.22 4.48 0.36
CA PHE A 116 -12.85 4.83 1.72
C PHE A 116 -13.91 4.35 2.74
N LYS A 117 -15.18 4.68 2.52
CA LYS A 117 -16.28 4.29 3.43
C LYS A 117 -16.48 2.78 3.52
N CYS A 118 -16.27 2.04 2.42
CA CYS A 118 -16.44 0.59 2.39
C CYS A 118 -15.29 -0.16 3.08
N VAL A 119 -14.08 0.38 2.96
CA VAL A 119 -12.85 -0.32 3.34
C VAL A 119 -12.45 0.00 4.77
N PHE A 120 -12.53 1.28 5.14
CA PHE A 120 -11.95 1.77 6.37
C PHE A 120 -12.63 1.16 7.60
N ARG A 121 -11.81 0.63 8.53
CA ARG A 121 -12.20 -0.13 9.73
C ARG A 121 -12.71 -1.55 9.45
N GLY A 122 -12.53 -2.07 8.23
CA GLY A 122 -12.89 -3.45 7.90
C GLY A 122 -11.80 -4.47 8.24
N ASN A 123 -10.54 -4.13 7.96
CA ASN A 123 -9.37 -5.01 8.14
C ASN A 123 -8.08 -4.16 8.13
N THR A 124 -7.15 -4.42 9.05
CA THR A 124 -5.86 -3.71 9.18
C THR A 124 -5.05 -3.62 7.87
N TYR A 125 -5.06 -4.68 7.05
CA TYR A 125 -4.38 -4.68 5.76
C TYR A 125 -5.02 -3.68 4.78
N LEU A 126 -6.35 -3.72 4.63
CA LEU A 126 -7.05 -2.82 3.73
C LEU A 126 -7.03 -1.37 4.26
N ASP A 127 -7.10 -1.19 5.59
CA ASP A 127 -6.90 0.10 6.25
C ASP A 127 -5.52 0.68 5.92
N GLY A 128 -4.48 -0.16 5.96
CA GLY A 128 -3.12 0.24 5.58
C GLY A 128 -3.02 0.66 4.11
N LEU A 129 -3.73 -0.02 3.20
CA LEU A 129 -3.76 0.33 1.78
C LEU A 129 -4.51 1.63 1.50
N ILE A 130 -5.70 1.82 2.08
CA ILE A 130 -6.50 3.04 1.86
C ILE A 130 -5.86 4.26 2.50
N VAL A 131 -5.22 4.10 3.67
CA VAL A 131 -4.39 5.15 4.29
C VAL A 131 -3.24 5.54 3.37
N ASN A 132 -2.54 4.56 2.78
CA ASN A 132 -1.46 4.85 1.83
C ASN A 132 -1.96 5.59 0.58
N TYR A 133 -3.15 5.23 0.09
CA TYR A 133 -3.79 5.91 -1.04
C TYR A 133 -4.05 7.39 -0.74
N ILE A 134 -4.67 7.68 0.40
CA ILE A 134 -5.00 9.05 0.81
C ILE A 134 -3.73 9.85 1.07
N ASN A 135 -2.77 9.31 1.81
CA ASN A 135 -1.53 10.02 2.19
C ASN A 135 -0.61 10.28 1.00
N LYS A 136 -0.66 9.45 -0.06
CA LYS A 136 0.03 9.74 -1.32
C LYS A 136 -0.46 11.06 -1.93
N GLY A 137 -1.76 11.37 -1.77
CA GLY A 137 -2.32 12.67 -2.12
C GLY A 137 -1.73 13.80 -1.27
N SER A 138 -1.69 13.60 0.05
CA SER A 138 -1.23 14.61 1.01
C SER A 138 0.24 14.95 0.84
N LEU A 139 1.09 13.95 0.63
CA LEU A 139 2.52 14.14 0.38
C LEU A 139 2.75 14.89 -0.94
N LYS A 140 2.00 14.58 -2.00
CA LYS A 140 2.09 15.33 -3.26
C LYS A 140 1.71 16.79 -3.07
N SER A 141 0.64 17.07 -2.31
CA SER A 141 0.21 18.42 -1.97
C SER A 141 1.25 19.15 -1.11
N PHE A 142 1.82 18.47 -0.12
CA PHE A 142 2.85 18.99 0.78
C PHE A 142 4.11 19.43 0.03
N PHE A 143 4.58 18.59 -0.90
CA PHE A 143 5.74 18.87 -1.75
C PHE A 143 5.42 19.70 -3.00
N GLN A 144 4.19 20.20 -3.14
CA GLN A 144 3.74 21.00 -4.29
C GLN A 144 3.93 20.28 -5.64
N LEU A 145 3.83 18.95 -5.65
CA LEU A 145 4.03 18.08 -6.81
C LEU A 145 2.76 17.83 -7.64
N SER A 146 1.61 18.39 -7.23
CA SER A 146 0.36 18.25 -7.98
C SER A 146 -0.56 19.45 -7.81
N GLU A 147 -1.28 19.79 -8.88
CA GLU A 147 -2.48 20.63 -8.80
C GLU A 147 -3.49 19.95 -7.87
N LYS A 148 -3.90 20.65 -6.81
CA LYS A 148 -4.78 20.13 -5.77
C LYS A 148 -6.10 19.65 -6.38
N GLY A 149 -6.35 18.35 -6.35
CA GLY A 149 -7.70 17.82 -6.54
C GLY A 149 -8.50 18.02 -5.24
N ASN A 150 -9.54 18.85 -5.27
CA ASN A 150 -10.33 19.25 -4.09
C ASN A 150 -10.85 18.08 -3.22
N ILE A 151 -11.09 16.89 -3.80
CA ILE A 151 -11.64 15.73 -3.06
C ILE A 151 -10.60 14.99 -2.21
N LEU A 152 -9.32 14.96 -2.60
CA LEU A 152 -8.29 14.36 -1.74
C LEU A 152 -8.23 15.11 -0.40
N CYS A 153 -8.34 16.44 -0.42
CA CYS A 153 -8.43 17.25 0.80
C CYS A 153 -9.59 16.82 1.70
N THR A 154 -10.79 16.57 1.15
CA THR A 154 -11.94 16.14 1.95
C THR A 154 -11.77 14.73 2.51
N LEU A 155 -11.15 13.81 1.76
CA LEU A 155 -10.82 12.46 2.25
C LEU A 155 -9.74 12.50 3.32
N GLU A 156 -8.77 13.40 3.20
CA GLU A 156 -7.74 13.66 4.20
C GLU A 156 -8.36 14.19 5.50
N ASP A 157 -9.30 15.14 5.40
CA ASP A 157 -10.04 15.67 6.54
C ASP A 157 -10.82 14.56 7.25
N GLU A 158 -11.56 13.74 6.50
CA GLU A 158 -12.32 12.61 7.06
C GLU A 158 -11.40 11.57 7.69
N LEU A 159 -10.30 11.19 7.01
CA LEU A 159 -9.31 10.27 7.57
C LEU A 159 -8.73 10.82 8.88
N THR A 160 -8.41 12.10 8.91
CA THR A 160 -7.88 12.77 10.10
C THR A 160 -8.90 12.76 11.23
N LYS A 161 -10.15 13.18 11.00
CA LYS A 161 -11.24 13.16 11.99
C LYS A 161 -11.51 11.76 12.53
N ILE A 162 -11.59 10.78 11.65
CA ILE A 162 -11.96 9.41 12.02
C ILE A 162 -10.80 8.74 12.75
N SER A 163 -9.55 9.02 12.37
CA SER A 163 -8.36 8.47 13.02
C SER A 163 -8.37 8.73 14.53
N HIS A 164 -8.74 9.94 14.95
CA HIS A 164 -8.82 10.32 16.38
C HIS A 164 -9.86 9.54 17.18
N LYS A 165 -10.86 8.99 16.50
CA LYS A 165 -12.02 8.30 17.11
C LYS A 165 -11.95 6.79 16.92
N SER A 166 -10.91 6.26 16.29
CA SER A 166 -10.80 4.84 15.91
C SER A 166 -9.66 4.13 16.60
N ASP A 167 -9.87 2.84 16.87
CA ASP A 167 -8.82 1.87 17.18
C ASP A 167 -8.04 1.45 15.92
N LEU A 168 -7.53 2.43 15.17
CA LEU A 168 -6.54 2.13 14.13
C LEU A 168 -5.28 1.55 14.77
N ASN A 169 -4.65 0.61 14.08
CA ASN A 169 -3.34 0.17 14.51
C ASN A 169 -2.32 1.31 14.38
N ASP A 170 -1.24 1.22 15.15
CA ASP A 170 -0.25 2.30 15.20
C ASP A 170 0.52 2.46 13.87
N PHE A 171 0.63 1.41 13.05
CA PHE A 171 1.21 1.52 11.71
C PHE A 171 0.39 2.41 10.77
N CYS A 172 -0.94 2.30 10.81
CA CYS A 172 -1.83 3.18 10.08
C CYS A 172 -1.72 4.61 10.62
N LYS A 173 -1.68 4.81 11.95
CA LYS A 173 -1.50 6.14 12.55
C LYS A 173 -0.20 6.81 12.13
N LEU A 174 0.91 6.06 12.11
CA LEU A 174 2.20 6.55 11.63
C LEU A 174 2.15 7.01 10.18
N LYS A 175 1.48 6.24 9.33
CA LYS A 175 1.33 6.62 7.93
C LYS A 175 0.57 7.94 7.79
N ILE A 176 -0.45 8.21 8.62
CA ILE A 176 -1.32 9.41 8.58
C ILE A 176 -0.58 10.69 9.03
N LEU A 177 0.61 10.59 9.63
CA LEU A 177 1.35 11.75 10.13
C LEU A 177 1.48 12.94 9.17
N PRO A 178 1.74 12.77 7.85
CA PRO A 178 1.76 13.88 6.90
C PRO A 178 0.46 14.70 6.87
N ASN A 179 -0.70 14.08 7.11
CA ASN A 179 -2.00 14.75 7.05
C ASN A 179 -2.17 15.70 8.24
N TYR A 180 -1.69 15.31 9.43
CA TYR A 180 -1.71 16.20 10.60
C TYR A 180 -0.82 17.44 10.38
N ILE A 181 0.26 17.31 9.60
CA ILE A 181 1.12 18.45 9.24
C ILE A 181 0.37 19.39 8.29
N MET A 182 -0.21 18.84 7.22
CA MET A 182 -0.95 19.59 6.21
C MET A 182 -2.14 20.37 6.79
N HIS A 183 -2.86 19.74 7.72
CA HIS A 183 -4.08 20.31 8.31
C HIS A 183 -3.84 21.02 9.64
N GLU A 184 -2.59 21.06 10.12
CA GLU A 184 -2.20 21.65 11.41
C GLU A 184 -2.97 21.10 12.62
N ILE A 185 -3.35 19.83 12.55
CA ILE A 185 -4.13 19.14 13.59
C ILE A 185 -3.18 18.47 14.60
N LYS A 186 -3.58 18.45 15.87
CA LYS A 186 -2.88 17.72 16.93
C LYS A 186 -2.84 16.23 16.58
N PRO A 187 -1.69 15.54 16.59
CA PRO A 187 -1.60 14.15 16.20
C PRO A 187 -2.15 13.21 17.29
N ILE A 188 -2.35 11.94 16.92
CA ILE A 188 -2.76 10.88 17.85
C ILE A 188 -1.53 10.28 18.53
N THR A 189 -1.68 9.97 19.82
CA THR A 189 -0.68 9.17 20.55
C THR A 189 -0.54 7.77 19.97
N LEU A 190 0.69 7.39 19.64
CA LEU A 190 1.01 6.03 19.26
C LEU A 190 0.96 5.14 20.52
N LYS A 191 0.20 4.04 20.47
CA LYS A 191 0.29 3.00 21.50
C LYS A 191 1.60 2.22 21.27
N LYS A 192 1.92 1.28 22.16
CA LYS A 192 3.12 0.45 22.03
C LYS A 192 3.05 -0.39 20.73
N THR A 193 3.74 0.05 19.69
CA THR A 193 4.22 -0.79 18.59
C THR A 193 5.21 -1.84 19.13
N HIS A 194 4.84 -3.12 19.09
CA HIS A 194 5.61 -4.25 19.63
C HIS A 194 6.49 -4.96 18.58
N CYS A 195 6.85 -4.29 17.49
CA CYS A 195 7.54 -4.96 16.38
C CYS A 195 8.84 -4.27 16.01
N GLU A 196 9.95 -4.86 16.46
CA GLU A 196 11.33 -4.45 16.16
C GLU A 196 11.61 -4.36 14.66
N LEU A 197 11.01 -5.24 13.85
CA LEU A 197 11.16 -5.28 12.39
C LEU A 197 10.79 -3.97 11.68
N PHE A 198 9.94 -3.15 12.29
CA PHE A 198 9.47 -1.91 11.68
C PHE A 198 10.05 -0.66 12.35
N ILE A 199 10.99 -0.80 13.28
CA ILE A 199 11.49 0.30 14.09
C ILE A 199 12.11 1.43 13.23
N LEU A 200 12.74 1.07 12.11
CA LEU A 200 13.28 2.04 11.14
C LEU A 200 12.18 2.81 10.42
N ASN A 201 11.08 2.15 10.01
CA ASN A 201 9.95 2.84 9.38
C ASN A 201 9.25 3.79 10.37
N ILE A 202 9.19 3.40 11.65
CA ILE A 202 8.68 4.24 12.73
C ILE A 202 9.59 5.46 12.90
N LEU A 203 10.91 5.24 12.94
CA LEU A 203 11.91 6.31 13.07
C LEU A 203 11.84 7.29 11.89
N GLU A 204 11.79 6.80 10.65
CA GLU A 204 11.66 7.63 9.45
C GLU A 204 10.40 8.50 9.51
N SER A 205 9.25 7.88 9.82
CA SER A 205 7.96 8.58 9.93
C SER A 205 7.98 9.63 11.06
N PHE A 206 8.59 9.30 12.20
CA PHE A 206 8.75 10.21 13.33
C PHE A 206 9.66 11.39 12.98
N CYS A 207 10.82 11.13 12.36
CA CYS A 207 11.76 12.17 11.94
C CYS A 207 11.13 13.08 10.89
N PHE A 208 10.43 12.52 9.91
CA PHE A 208 9.67 13.28 8.92
C PHE A 208 8.67 14.22 9.60
N TYR A 209 7.81 13.70 10.48
CA TYR A 209 6.83 14.53 11.17
C TYR A 209 7.49 15.62 12.02
N SER A 210 8.51 15.26 12.79
CA SER A 210 9.22 16.18 13.68
C SER A 210 9.93 17.30 12.93
N LYS A 211 10.37 17.04 11.70
CA LYS A 211 11.02 18.04 10.84
C LYS A 211 10.05 19.12 10.35
N PHE A 212 8.79 18.78 10.13
CA PHE A 212 7.83 19.67 9.46
C PHE A 212 6.67 20.14 10.34
N VAL A 213 6.51 19.60 11.55
CA VAL A 213 5.46 20.04 12.48
C VAL A 213 5.75 21.46 12.98
N LYS A 214 4.71 22.32 12.97
CA LYS A 214 4.83 23.71 13.44
C LYS A 214 4.88 23.83 14.97
N ARG A 215 4.16 22.96 15.66
CA ARG A 215 4.02 22.96 17.13
C ARG A 215 4.89 21.90 17.76
N SER A 216 5.96 22.30 18.44
CA SER A 216 6.94 21.38 19.03
C SER A 216 6.34 20.45 20.08
N GLU A 217 5.25 20.86 20.73
CA GLU A 217 4.53 20.10 21.75
C GLU A 217 3.94 18.81 21.18
N ASN A 218 3.62 18.81 19.87
CA ASN A 218 3.07 17.66 19.18
C ASN A 218 4.09 16.53 18.99
N ILE A 219 5.39 16.83 19.00
CA ILE A 219 6.46 15.81 18.89
C ILE A 219 6.40 14.87 20.10
N LYS A 220 6.22 15.43 21.30
CA LYS A 220 6.13 14.63 22.55
C LYS A 220 4.91 13.69 22.56
N ILE A 221 3.85 14.04 21.84
CA ILE A 221 2.61 13.24 21.77
C ILE A 221 2.83 11.98 20.92
N ILE A 222 3.60 12.09 19.84
CA ILE A 222 3.82 10.97 18.92
C ILE A 222 5.07 10.17 19.21
N LEU A 223 5.98 10.67 20.06
CA LEU A 223 7.23 9.99 20.39
C LEU A 223 6.93 8.59 20.96
N PRO A 224 7.33 7.51 20.25
CA PRO A 224 7.17 6.16 20.76
C PRO A 224 7.96 5.97 22.06
N LYS A 225 7.31 5.41 23.08
CA LYS A 225 7.89 5.24 24.42
C LYS A 225 8.58 3.89 24.64
N GLN A 226 8.73 3.05 23.62
CA GLN A 226 9.41 1.76 23.79
C GLN A 226 10.91 1.96 23.95
N LYS A 227 11.51 1.13 24.81
CA LYS A 227 12.96 1.11 25.03
C LYS A 227 13.72 0.85 23.73
N ASP A 228 13.27 -0.09 22.91
CA ASP A 228 13.96 -0.44 21.66
C ASP A 228 13.99 0.74 20.68
N PHE A 229 12.86 1.46 20.56
CA PHE A 229 12.79 2.65 19.72
C PHE A 229 13.74 3.74 20.22
N ILE A 230 13.77 3.98 21.54
CA ILE A 230 14.66 4.96 22.16
C ILE A 230 16.12 4.58 21.91
N ASN A 231 16.50 3.30 22.07
CA ASN A 231 17.86 2.82 21.81
C ASN A 231 18.28 3.02 20.35
N VAL A 232 17.37 2.75 19.40
CA VAL A 232 17.62 2.95 17.96
C VAL A 232 17.71 4.43 17.63
N LEU A 233 16.84 5.27 18.20
CA LEU A 233 16.89 6.73 18.04
C LEU A 233 18.20 7.29 18.60
N GLU A 234 18.62 6.86 19.79
CA GLU A 234 19.89 7.26 20.39
C GLU A 234 21.09 6.84 19.52
N SER A 235 21.06 5.60 19.01
CA SER A 235 22.09 5.10 18.08
C SER A 235 22.12 5.90 16.78
N PHE A 236 20.96 6.28 16.25
CA PHE A 236 20.82 7.11 15.04
C PHE A 236 21.38 8.53 15.29
N LEU A 237 21.00 9.18 16.39
CA LEU A 237 21.47 10.52 16.75
C LEU A 237 22.99 10.56 16.99
N ASN A 238 23.52 9.52 17.62
CA ASN A 238 24.96 9.39 17.88
C ASN A 238 25.75 8.87 16.67
N LYS A 239 25.11 8.65 15.51
CA LYS A 239 25.72 8.09 14.29
C LYS A 239 26.41 6.73 14.52
N ASN A 240 25.92 5.96 15.50
CA ASN A 240 26.46 4.67 15.92
C ASN A 240 25.71 3.48 15.29
N LEU A 241 24.95 3.70 14.23
CA LEU A 241 24.28 2.63 13.50
C LEU A 241 25.31 1.77 12.77
N LYS A 242 25.61 0.60 13.33
CA LYS A 242 26.40 -0.42 12.65
C LYS A 242 25.49 -1.22 11.74
N THR A 243 25.81 -1.30 10.45
CA THR A 243 25.24 -2.31 9.56
C THR A 243 25.61 -3.68 10.12
N CYS A 244 24.62 -4.51 10.44
CA CYS A 244 24.88 -5.91 10.76
C CYS A 244 25.43 -6.59 9.49
N GLU A 245 26.73 -6.85 9.45
CA GLU A 245 27.39 -7.58 8.37
C GLU A 245 27.01 -9.07 8.35
N THR A 246 26.40 -9.56 9.42
CA THR A 246 25.89 -10.93 9.53
C THR A 246 24.36 -10.92 9.60
N PRO A 247 23.67 -11.68 8.73
CA PRO A 247 22.24 -11.90 8.87
C PRO A 247 22.00 -12.56 10.23
N GLN A 248 21.25 -11.89 11.11
CA GLN A 248 20.90 -12.47 12.41
C GLN A 248 20.08 -13.75 12.16
N LYS A 249 20.67 -14.91 12.51
CA LYS A 249 20.03 -16.24 12.45
C LYS A 249 18.70 -16.33 13.22
N ASN A 250 18.43 -15.36 14.10
CA ASN A 250 17.28 -15.33 15.01
C ASN A 250 16.32 -14.16 14.75
N LEU A 251 16.42 -13.44 13.62
CA LEU A 251 15.24 -12.78 13.11
C LEU A 251 14.31 -13.92 12.70
N ALA A 252 13.45 -14.34 13.63
CA ALA A 252 12.34 -15.21 13.31
C ALA A 252 11.74 -14.60 12.06
N ALA A 253 11.80 -15.34 10.96
CA ALA A 253 10.92 -15.09 9.85
C ALA A 253 9.53 -15.23 10.47
N ILE A 254 9.01 -14.12 11.02
CA ILE A 254 7.63 -14.04 11.45
C ILE A 254 6.90 -14.47 10.22
N ASP A 255 6.13 -15.55 10.32
CA ASP A 255 5.38 -16.11 9.21
C ASP A 255 4.63 -14.99 8.51
N LEU A 256 5.25 -14.41 7.47
CA LEU A 256 4.63 -13.57 6.48
C LEU A 256 3.85 -14.57 5.63
N TYR A 257 2.77 -15.07 6.21
CA TYR A 257 2.09 -16.33 5.93
C TYR A 257 2.22 -16.78 4.46
N MET A 258 3.03 -17.81 4.22
CA MET A 258 2.89 -18.75 3.09
C MET A 258 2.50 -20.12 3.66
N PRO A 259 1.20 -20.40 3.82
CA PRO A 259 0.74 -21.73 4.20
C PRO A 259 0.67 -22.68 3.00
N ASP A 260 0.99 -22.18 1.81
CA ASP A 260 0.85 -22.92 0.57
C ASP A 260 2.12 -22.81 -0.27
N PHE A 261 3.01 -23.77 -0.08
CA PHE A 261 4.21 -23.96 -0.88
C PHE A 261 3.91 -24.22 -2.35
N SER A 262 2.66 -24.48 -2.76
CA SER A 262 2.29 -24.61 -4.17
C SER A 262 2.55 -23.31 -4.95
N VAL A 263 2.39 -22.14 -4.31
CA VAL A 263 2.65 -20.84 -4.94
C VAL A 263 4.16 -20.62 -5.08
N LEU A 264 4.95 -20.95 -4.05
CA LEU A 264 6.41 -20.82 -4.09
C LEU A 264 6.98 -21.77 -5.14
N SER A 265 6.54 -23.03 -5.12
CA SER A 265 6.96 -24.02 -6.11
C SER A 265 6.44 -23.69 -7.52
N SER A 266 5.32 -22.99 -7.67
CA SER A 266 4.87 -22.46 -8.97
C SER A 266 5.75 -21.31 -9.44
N ILE A 267 6.15 -20.40 -8.55
CA ILE A 267 7.11 -19.31 -8.83
C ILE A 267 8.47 -19.90 -9.20
N GLU A 268 8.99 -20.85 -8.43
CA GLU A 268 10.25 -21.54 -8.69
C GLU A 268 10.22 -22.32 -10.00
N ARG A 269 9.11 -22.99 -10.31
CA ARG A 269 8.93 -23.70 -11.59
C ARG A 269 8.84 -22.72 -12.76
N PHE A 270 8.24 -21.54 -12.56
CA PHE A 270 8.18 -20.48 -13.56
C PHE A 270 9.56 -19.86 -13.81
N VAL A 271 10.33 -19.61 -12.76
CA VAL A 271 11.74 -19.16 -12.84
C VAL A 271 12.63 -20.25 -13.45
N GLY A 272 12.41 -21.51 -13.09
CA GLY A 272 13.09 -22.67 -13.67
C GLY A 272 12.75 -22.92 -15.15
N ALA A 273 11.70 -22.28 -15.67
CA ALA A 273 11.31 -22.30 -17.08
C ALA A 273 11.62 -20.98 -17.81
N SER A 274 12.16 -19.96 -17.13
CA SER A 274 12.53 -18.70 -17.78
C SER A 274 13.83 -18.86 -18.57
N VAL A 275 13.94 -18.10 -19.67
CA VAL A 275 15.09 -18.14 -20.59
C VAL A 275 16.37 -17.60 -19.91
N ASP A 276 16.20 -16.82 -18.84
CA ASP A 276 17.28 -16.09 -18.18
C ASP A 276 17.25 -16.37 -16.66
N LYS A 277 17.48 -17.64 -16.30
CA LYS A 277 17.37 -18.19 -14.93
C LYS A 277 18.23 -17.45 -13.92
N GLU A 278 19.47 -17.15 -14.30
CA GLU A 278 20.47 -16.44 -13.50
C GLU A 278 20.03 -15.01 -13.18
N LYS A 279 19.54 -14.30 -14.20
CA LYS A 279 19.08 -12.91 -14.05
C LYS A 279 17.82 -12.84 -13.19
N THR A 280 16.90 -13.78 -13.34
CA THR A 280 15.62 -13.80 -12.63
C THR A 280 15.79 -14.21 -11.16
N LYS A 281 16.72 -15.14 -10.86
CA LYS A 281 17.08 -15.52 -9.48
C LYS A 281 17.60 -14.36 -8.64
N LYS A 282 18.24 -13.36 -9.25
CA LYS A 282 18.79 -12.18 -8.56
C LYS A 282 17.72 -11.23 -7.99
N TYR A 283 16.46 -11.38 -8.42
CA TYR A 283 15.33 -10.51 -8.03
C TYR A 283 14.30 -11.20 -7.11
N LEU A 284 14.52 -12.48 -6.77
CA LEU A 284 13.77 -13.20 -5.73
C LEU A 284 14.45 -13.01 -4.37
#